data_AF-A0A6A9T3L4-F1
#
_entry.id   AF-A0A6A9T3L4-F1
#
_cell.length_a   1.000
_cell.length_b   1.000
_cell.length_c   1.000
_cell.angle_alpha   90.00
_cell.angle_beta   90.00
_cell.angle_gamma   90.00
#
_symmetry.space_group_name_H-M   'P 1'
#
loop_
_entity.id
_entity.type
_entity.pdbx_description
1 polymer ?
#
loop_
_entity_poly.entity_id
_entity_poly.type
_entity_poly.pdbx_seq_one_letter_code
_entity_poly.pdbx_strand_id
1 'polypeptide(L)'
;MKRGSTLVNSGIGAAVTLVTSFVAISPVFGGGIGAYLQGGDRSEALLVGAISGGIAALPFLFFGVTWLGFLDSFSTFGPPGLSSFGPSIDGSFAVFGQVVILMGVAYIVLLSALGGFIGWYIREETTIDDDLRDAL
;
A
#
# COMPACT_ATOMS: atom_id res chain seq x y z
N MET A 1 23.47 34.82 -4.85
CA MET A 1 22.97 33.43 -4.77
C MET A 1 22.44 33.17 -3.35
N LYS A 2 21.12 33.12 -3.15
CA LYS A 2 20.48 33.00 -1.83
C LYS A 2 20.64 31.56 -1.29
N ARG A 3 21.49 31.40 -0.27
CA ARG A 3 21.75 30.12 0.45
C ARG A 3 20.59 29.68 1.38
N GLY A 4 19.50 30.43 1.45
CA GLY A 4 18.41 30.23 2.41
C GLY A 4 17.23 29.38 1.94
N SER A 5 17.21 28.90 0.69
CA SER A 5 16.07 28.16 0.15
C SER A 5 16.36 26.70 -0.14
N THR A 6 17.63 26.28 -0.22
CA THR A 6 17.99 24.89 -0.55
C THR A 6 17.66 23.93 0.59
N LEU A 7 17.98 24.29 1.84
CA LEU A 7 17.66 23.45 3.01
C LEU A 7 16.15 23.30 3.22
N VAL A 8 15.38 24.36 2.97
CA VAL A 8 13.91 24.34 3.09
C VAL A 8 13.28 23.55 1.95
N ASN A 9 13.72 23.75 0.70
CA ASN A 9 13.23 22.96 -0.44
C ASN A 9 13.59 21.47 -0.29
N SER A 10 14.78 21.14 0.20
CA SER A 10 15.16 19.75 0.45
C SER A 10 14.40 19.14 1.61
N GLY A 11 14.06 19.92 2.64
CA GLY A 11 13.20 19.47 3.75
C GLY A 11 11.78 19.14 3.29
N ILE A 12 11.20 19.96 2.41
CA ILE A 12 9.88 19.71 1.81
C ILE A 12 9.94 18.51 0.85
N GLY A 13 10.97 18.41 0.01
CA GLY A 13 11.18 17.26 -0.87
C GLY A 13 11.37 15.94 -0.11
N ALA A 14 12.03 15.97 1.05
CA ALA A 14 12.17 14.82 1.94
C ALA A 14 10.85 14.46 2.62
N ALA A 15 10.04 15.44 3.04
CA ALA A 15 8.71 15.20 3.61
C ALA A 15 7.75 14.61 2.58
N VAL A 16 7.77 15.10 1.33
CA VAL A 16 7.00 14.54 0.21
C VAL A 16 7.47 13.12 -0.10
N THR A 17 8.77 12.83 -0.05
CA THR A 17 9.29 11.47 -0.20
C THR A 17 8.87 10.56 0.96
N LEU A 18 8.86 11.08 2.19
CA LEU A 18 8.39 10.36 3.38
C LEU A 18 6.92 9.97 3.20
N VAL A 19 6.07 10.89 2.73
CA VAL A 19 4.63 10.65 2.42
C VAL A 19 4.44 9.75 1.20
N THR A 20 5.29 9.86 0.19
CA THR A 20 5.22 9.03 -1.03
C THR A 20 5.76 7.61 -0.78
N SER A 21 6.54 7.39 0.29
CA SER A 21 6.93 6.06 0.79
C SER A 21 5.76 5.28 1.42
N PHE A 22 4.62 5.94 1.67
CA PHE A 22 3.42 5.32 2.22
C PHE A 22 2.76 4.31 1.26
N VAL A 23 3.34 3.93 0.12
CA VAL A 23 2.90 2.69 -0.56
C VAL A 23 2.97 1.47 0.38
N ALA A 24 3.90 1.46 1.34
CA ALA A 24 4.00 0.39 2.33
C ALA A 24 3.01 0.52 3.52
N ILE A 25 2.59 1.73 3.92
CA ILE A 25 1.82 1.95 5.18
C ILE A 25 0.46 2.65 4.95
N SER A 26 0.23 3.27 3.79
CA SER A 26 -1.06 3.84 3.37
C SER A 26 -2.24 2.87 3.49
N PRO A 27 -2.09 1.55 3.26
CA PRO A 27 -3.21 0.64 3.46
C PRO A 27 -3.66 0.63 4.92
N VAL A 28 -2.71 0.69 5.87
CA VAL A 28 -3.00 0.72 7.32
C VAL A 28 -3.82 1.95 7.69
N PHE A 29 -3.44 3.13 7.19
CA PHE A 29 -4.18 4.37 7.47
C PHE A 29 -5.54 4.41 6.79
N GLY A 30 -5.62 3.96 5.53
CA GLY A 30 -6.90 3.89 4.80
C GLY A 30 -7.89 2.93 5.46
N GLY A 31 -7.42 1.73 5.81
CA GLY A 31 -8.23 0.75 6.52
C GLY A 31 -8.65 1.22 7.92
N GLY A 32 -7.72 1.81 8.68
CA GLY A 32 -7.98 2.30 10.03
C GLY A 32 -8.98 3.45 10.09
N ILE A 33 -8.83 4.45 9.22
CA ILE A 33 -9.79 5.56 9.14
C ILE A 33 -11.17 5.06 8.70
N GLY A 34 -11.22 4.14 7.72
CA GLY A 34 -12.47 3.54 7.26
C GLY A 34 -13.20 2.78 8.37
N ALA A 35 -12.48 1.95 9.12
CA ALA A 35 -13.06 1.18 10.23
C ALA A 35 -13.47 2.07 11.41
N TYR A 36 -12.67 3.09 11.74
CA TYR A 36 -13.00 4.08 12.77
C TYR A 36 -14.32 4.80 12.44
N LEU A 37 -14.54 5.17 11.18
CA LEU A 37 -15.78 5.82 10.73
C LEU A 37 -16.97 4.85 10.68
N GLN A 38 -16.76 3.59 10.24
CA GLN A 38 -17.83 2.59 10.11
C GLN A 38 -18.54 2.31 11.44
N GLY A 39 -17.79 2.14 12.54
CA GLY A 39 -18.38 2.01 13.87
C GLY A 39 -19.15 0.76 14.19
N GLY A 40 -19.02 -0.26 13.34
CA GLY A 40 -19.64 -1.56 13.55
C GLY A 40 -18.76 -2.51 14.35
N ASP A 41 -19.13 -3.79 14.32
CA ASP A 41 -18.44 -4.85 15.04
C ASP A 41 -17.01 -5.09 14.52
N ARG A 42 -16.19 -5.77 15.34
CA ARG A 42 -14.80 -6.13 15.00
C ARG A 42 -14.66 -6.82 13.64
N SER A 43 -15.61 -7.68 13.27
CA SER A 43 -15.63 -8.38 11.97
C SER A 43 -15.87 -7.42 10.81
N GLU A 44 -16.71 -6.41 11.00
CA GLU A 44 -17.02 -5.39 10.00
C GLU A 44 -15.82 -4.44 9.80
N ALA A 45 -15.14 -4.07 10.89
CA ALA A 45 -13.91 -3.29 10.84
C ALA A 45 -12.78 -3.98 10.05
N LEU A 46 -12.61 -5.29 10.25
CA LEU A 46 -11.66 -6.10 9.47
C LEU A 46 -12.06 -6.17 7.99
N LEU A 47 -13.35 -6.32 7.70
CA LEU A 47 -13.85 -6.38 6.33
C LEU A 47 -13.65 -5.05 5.59
N VAL A 48 -13.95 -3.92 6.24
CA VAL A 48 -13.74 -2.56 5.70
C VAL A 48 -12.25 -2.30 5.46
N GLY A 49 -11.39 -2.73 6.38
CA GLY A 49 -9.94 -2.69 6.20
C GLY A 49 -9.48 -3.53 5.00
N ALA A 50 -9.96 -4.76 4.86
CA ALA A 50 -9.59 -5.64 3.74
C ALA A 50 -10.10 -5.11 2.38
N ILE A 51 -11.34 -4.61 2.31
CA ILE A 51 -11.94 -4.06 1.09
C ILE A 51 -11.19 -2.82 0.64
N SER A 52 -10.91 -1.89 1.55
CA SER A 52 -10.11 -0.70 1.23
C SER A 52 -8.69 -1.06 0.77
N GLY A 53 -8.09 -2.10 1.37
CA GLY A 53 -6.81 -2.64 0.93
C GLY A 53 -6.86 -3.24 -0.47
N GLY A 54 -7.95 -3.95 -0.80
CA GLY A 54 -8.18 -4.48 -2.14
C GLY A 54 -8.30 -3.37 -3.19
N ILE A 55 -8.97 -2.28 -2.86
CA ILE A 55 -9.06 -1.09 -3.73
C ILE A 55 -7.68 -0.42 -3.86
N ALA A 56 -6.95 -0.27 -2.76
CA ALA A 56 -5.60 0.30 -2.75
C ALA A 56 -4.57 -0.55 -3.51
N ALA A 57 -4.84 -1.84 -3.73
CA ALA A 57 -4.00 -2.72 -4.51
C ALA A 57 -4.15 -2.53 -6.04
N LEU A 58 -5.22 -1.87 -6.51
CA LEU A 58 -5.47 -1.69 -7.95
C LEU A 58 -4.34 -0.92 -8.66
N PRO A 59 -3.85 0.24 -8.15
CA PRO A 59 -2.72 0.92 -8.75
C PRO A 59 -1.46 0.06 -8.75
N PHE A 60 -1.18 -0.64 -7.65
CA PHE A 60 -0.03 -1.54 -7.54
C PHE A 60 -0.08 -2.65 -8.60
N LEU A 61 -1.25 -3.26 -8.79
CA LEU A 61 -1.46 -4.31 -9.79
C LEU A 61 -1.33 -3.76 -11.21
N PHE A 62 -1.90 -2.58 -11.49
CA PHE A 62 -1.76 -1.92 -12.79
C PHE A 62 -0.30 -1.63 -13.14
N PHE A 63 0.45 -1.00 -12.24
CA PHE A 63 1.87 -0.69 -12.46
C PHE A 63 2.73 -1.95 -12.50
N GLY A 64 2.47 -2.93 -11.63
CA GLY A 64 3.20 -4.20 -11.60
C GLY A 64 3.06 -4.98 -12.91
N VAL A 65 1.83 -5.14 -13.42
CA VAL A 65 1.57 -5.83 -14.68
C VAL A 65 2.17 -5.08 -15.87
N THR A 66 1.99 -3.75 -15.92
CA THR A 66 2.53 -2.91 -16.99
C THR A 66 4.06 -2.95 -17.01
N TRP A 67 4.69 -2.94 -15.84
CA TRP A 67 6.14 -3.04 -15.69
C TRP A 67 6.67 -4.40 -16.16
N LEU A 68 6.00 -5.51 -15.79
CA LEU A 68 6.38 -6.84 -16.29
C LEU A 68 6.28 -6.94 -17.81
N GLY A 69 5.20 -6.44 -18.42
CA GLY A 69 5.07 -6.42 -19.88
C GLY A 69 6.09 -5.52 -20.59
N PHE A 70 6.45 -4.40 -19.96
CA PHE A 70 7.51 -3.52 -20.45
C PHE A 70 8.88 -4.22 -20.41
N LEU A 71 9.22 -4.89 -19.32
CA LEU A 71 10.46 -5.66 -19.19
C LEU A 71 10.54 -6.81 -20.20
N ASP A 72 9.42 -7.50 -20.44
CA ASP A 72 9.33 -8.55 -21.46
C ASP A 72 9.53 -8.01 -22.88
N SER A 73 9.13 -6.77 -23.17
CA SER A 73 9.36 -6.17 -24.49
C SER A 73 10.86 -6.04 -24.83
N PHE A 74 11.74 -5.92 -23.83
CA PHE A 74 13.20 -5.93 -24.03
C PHE A 74 13.79 -7.32 -24.27
N SER A 75 13.10 -8.40 -23.87
CA SER A 75 13.53 -9.77 -24.16
C SER A 75 13.38 -10.07 -25.67
N THR A 76 12.31 -9.53 -26.29
CA THR A 76 11.95 -9.83 -27.68
C THR A 76 12.54 -8.83 -28.69
N PHE A 77 12.63 -7.53 -28.34
CA PHE A 77 13.08 -6.47 -29.25
C PHE A 77 14.32 -5.71 -28.77
N GLY A 78 14.96 -6.14 -27.67
CA GLY A 78 16.09 -5.44 -27.06
C GLY A 78 17.44 -5.69 -27.75
N PRO A 79 18.45 -4.83 -27.48
CA PRO A 79 19.81 -5.03 -27.96
C PRO A 79 20.41 -6.39 -27.50
N PRO A 80 21.35 -6.99 -28.24
CA PRO A 80 21.89 -8.34 -27.98
C PRO A 80 22.56 -8.59 -26.61
N GLY A 81 22.67 -7.58 -25.74
CA GLY A 81 23.16 -7.71 -24.35
C GLY A 81 22.09 -7.46 -23.27
N LEU A 82 20.89 -7.00 -23.67
CA LEU A 82 19.75 -6.78 -22.77
C LEU A 82 18.73 -7.92 -22.83
N SER A 83 18.80 -8.75 -23.88
CA SER A 83 18.01 -9.98 -24.04
C SER A 83 18.26 -11.03 -22.95
N SER A 84 19.36 -10.91 -22.19
CA SER A 84 19.64 -11.73 -20.99
C SER A 84 19.09 -11.14 -19.68
N PHE A 85 18.68 -9.86 -19.70
CA PHE A 85 18.01 -9.17 -18.59
C PHE A 85 16.48 -9.11 -18.76
N GLY A 86 16.00 -9.19 -20.00
CA GLY A 86 14.60 -9.47 -20.28
C GLY A 86 14.25 -10.86 -19.73
N PRO A 87 13.05 -11.06 -19.15
CA PRO A 87 12.55 -12.38 -18.77
C PRO A 87 12.77 -13.32 -19.95
N SER A 88 13.75 -14.23 -19.88
CA SER A 88 13.82 -15.29 -20.87
C SER A 88 12.52 -16.08 -20.76
N ILE A 89 11.91 -16.34 -21.92
CA ILE A 89 10.58 -16.96 -22.12
C ILE A 89 10.51 -18.41 -21.55
N ASP A 90 11.54 -18.86 -20.83
CA ASP A 90 11.61 -20.14 -20.11
C ASP A 90 10.58 -20.25 -18.95
N GLY A 91 9.57 -19.36 -18.89
CA GLY A 91 8.41 -19.37 -17.99
C GLY A 91 8.72 -18.98 -16.54
N SER A 92 9.95 -19.24 -16.09
CA SER A 92 10.35 -19.15 -14.69
C SER A 92 10.30 -17.72 -14.14
N PHE A 93 10.77 -16.73 -14.91
CA PHE A 93 10.82 -15.34 -14.46
C PHE A 93 9.46 -14.64 -14.52
N ALA A 94 8.64 -14.98 -15.52
CA ALA A 94 7.26 -14.49 -15.62
C ALA A 94 6.41 -15.00 -14.45
N VAL A 95 6.52 -16.29 -14.13
CA VAL A 95 5.86 -16.90 -12.96
C VAL A 95 6.35 -16.26 -11.67
N PHE A 96 7.67 -16.05 -11.52
CA PHE A 96 8.21 -15.36 -10.34
C PHE A 96 7.65 -13.93 -10.19
N GLY A 97 7.62 -13.15 -11.27
CA GLY A 97 7.05 -11.80 -11.27
C GLY A 97 5.57 -11.78 -10.89
N GLN A 98 4.78 -12.73 -11.39
CA GLN A 98 3.37 -12.89 -11.02
C GLN A 98 3.22 -13.24 -9.53
N VAL A 99 4.04 -14.15 -9.01
CA VAL A 99 4.04 -14.50 -7.57
C VAL A 99 4.38 -13.29 -6.70
N VAL A 100 5.36 -12.48 -7.10
CA VAL A 100 5.73 -11.24 -6.39
C VAL A 100 4.59 -10.24 -6.38
N ILE A 101 3.89 -10.05 -7.51
CA ILE A 101 2.72 -9.17 -7.57
C ILE A 101 1.60 -9.68 -6.65
N LEU A 102 1.29 -10.98 -6.70
CA LEU A 102 0.27 -11.59 -5.85
C LEU A 102 0.60 -11.43 -4.36
N MET A 103 1.86 -11.66 -3.99
CA MET A 103 2.34 -11.43 -2.63
C MET A 103 2.25 -9.96 -2.23
N GLY A 104 2.56 -9.02 -3.13
CA GLY A 104 2.41 -7.59 -2.90
C GLY A 104 0.96 -7.16 -2.68
N VAL A 105 0.03 -7.69 -3.46
CA VAL A 105 -1.41 -7.46 -3.27
C VAL A 105 -1.87 -8.03 -1.94
N ALA A 106 -1.48 -9.26 -1.61
CA ALA A 106 -1.82 -9.89 -0.34
C ALA A 106 -1.28 -9.07 0.84
N TYR A 107 -0.04 -8.58 0.75
CA TYR A 107 0.57 -7.71 1.75
C TYR A 107 -0.25 -6.42 1.96
N ILE A 108 -0.63 -5.74 0.88
CA ILE A 108 -1.44 -4.51 0.94
C ILE A 108 -2.79 -4.78 1.63
N VAL A 109 -3.49 -5.85 1.24
CA VAL A 109 -4.79 -6.22 1.82
C VAL A 109 -4.66 -6.55 3.31
N LEU A 110 -3.64 -7.34 3.69
CA LEU A 110 -3.39 -7.72 5.09
C LEU A 110 -3.06 -6.51 5.96
N LEU A 111 -2.19 -5.61 5.48
CA LEU A 111 -1.87 -4.38 6.22
C LEU A 111 -3.09 -3.47 6.36
N SER A 112 -3.94 -3.40 5.34
CA SER A 112 -5.16 -2.60 5.41
C SER A 112 -6.19 -3.18 6.37
N ALA A 113 -6.35 -4.50 6.38
CA ALA A 113 -7.18 -5.19 7.37
C ALA A 113 -6.66 -4.97 8.81
N LEU A 114 -5.33 -5.04 8.99
CA LEU A 114 -4.69 -4.76 10.27
C LEU A 114 -4.92 -3.30 10.70
N GLY A 115 -4.80 -2.37 9.77
CA GLY A 115 -5.15 -0.97 10.00
C GLY A 115 -6.59 -0.78 10.44
N GLY A 116 -7.53 -1.44 9.76
CA GLY A 116 -8.95 -1.45 10.12
C GLY A 116 -9.19 -1.96 11.54
N PHE A 117 -8.53 -3.05 11.94
CA PHE A 117 -8.63 -3.55 13.30
C PHE A 117 -8.12 -2.54 14.35
N ILE A 118 -7.00 -1.88 14.09
CA ILE A 118 -6.44 -0.85 15.00
C ILE A 118 -7.40 0.34 15.11
N GLY A 119 -7.96 0.81 13.99
CA GLY A 119 -8.91 1.92 13.98
C GLY A 119 -10.19 1.64 14.77
N TRP A 120 -10.69 0.40 14.70
CA TRP A 120 -11.83 -0.03 15.53
C TRP A 120 -11.49 -0.07 17.01
N TYR A 121 -10.34 -0.63 17.39
CA TYR A 121 -9.92 -0.73 18.79
C TYR A 121 -9.87 0.64 19.47
N ILE A 122 -9.30 1.65 18.80
CA ILE A 122 -9.23 3.01 19.32
C ILE A 122 -10.64 3.60 19.52
N ARG A 123 -11.55 3.38 18.58
CA ARG A 123 -12.94 3.87 18.70
C ARG A 123 -13.67 3.24 19.87
N GLU A 124 -13.53 1.92 20.04
CA GLU A 124 -14.20 1.18 21.11
C GLU A 124 -13.75 1.68 22.49
N GLU A 125 -12.44 1.83 22.71
CA GLU A 125 -11.92 2.38 23.98
C GLU A 125 -12.41 3.81 24.25
N THR A 126 -12.48 4.65 23.21
CA THR A 126 -12.96 6.04 23.36
C THR A 126 -14.43 6.08 23.74
N THR A 127 -15.26 5.25 23.12
CA THR A 127 -16.72 5.23 23.35
C THR A 127 -17.03 4.72 24.76
N ILE A 128 -16.31 3.69 25.23
CA ILE A 128 -16.45 3.16 26.59
C ILE A 128 -16.13 4.20 27.66
N ASP A 129 -15.08 5.01 27.45
CA ASP A 129 -14.70 6.07 28.40
C ASP A 129 -15.78 7.16 28.50
N ASP A 130 -16.36 7.58 27.37
CA ASP A 130 -17.46 8.56 27.36
C ASP A 130 -18.70 8.04 28.09
N ASP A 131 -19.10 6.78 27.87
CA ASP A 131 -20.24 6.16 28.58
C ASP A 131 -20.01 6.07 30.10
N LEU A 132 -18.78 5.80 30.52
CA LEU A 132 -18.39 5.76 31.93
C LEU A 132 -18.44 7.14 32.59
N ARG A 133 -18.10 8.20 31.85
CA ARG A 133 -18.14 9.58 32.33
C ARG A 133 -19.57 10.09 32.49
N ASP A 134 -20.47 9.68 31.60
CA ASP A 134 -21.89 10.05 31.68
C ASP A 134 -22.64 9.29 32.80
N ALA A 135 -22.07 8.20 33.31
CA ALA A 135 -22.66 7.37 34.36
C ALA A 135 -22.27 7.75 35.81
N LEU A 136 -21.31 8.67 36.01
CA LEU A 136 -20.77 9.10 37.32
C LEU A 136 -21.29 10.50 37.73
#